data_AF-A0A5N8UMX5-F1
#
_entry.id   AF-A0A5N8UMX5-F1
#
_cell.length_a   1.000
_cell.length_b   1.000
_cell.length_c   1.000
_cell.angle_alpha   90.00
_cell.angle_beta   90.00
_cell.angle_gamma   90.00
#
_symmetry.space_group_name_H-M   'P 1'
#
loop_
_entity.id
_entity.type
_entity.pdbx_description
1 polymer ?
#
loop_
_entity_poly.entity_id
_entity_poly.type
_entity_poly.pdbx_seq_one_letter_code
_entity_poly.pdbx_strand_id
1 'polypeptide(L)'
;MEKLLNKFGYYKKPKAQAKPTITYRVPQSPEANTQKLIEIVAEGNKWLKARTQESNAKTGMFFSIVLLIEHKISNLLVCIEPEIKDAMLGKKIETLKSFINIYEFEEASEKKEFRELLPPLHEIKNIRNKLAHDLMKSKIELKELPRTLAYVRKREQKFVKEVLNKIEDDSERSCVLLAKFGFMFSVELAHVAITVET
;
A
#
# COMPACT_ATOMS: atom_id res chain seq x y z
N MET A 1 -23.18 -7.51 38.33
CA MET A 1 -21.93 -8.17 37.91
C MET A 1 -21.40 -7.65 36.58
N GLU A 2 -22.20 -7.57 35.50
CA GLU A 2 -21.72 -7.08 34.18
C GLU A 2 -21.19 -5.63 34.17
N LYS A 3 -21.80 -4.72 34.94
CA LYS A 3 -21.30 -3.33 35.09
C LYS A 3 -19.90 -3.24 35.74
N LEU A 4 -19.55 -4.21 36.59
CA LEU A 4 -18.23 -4.28 37.24
C LEU A 4 -17.18 -4.85 36.27
N LEU A 5 -17.54 -5.88 35.49
CA LEU A 5 -16.64 -6.49 34.49
C LEU A 5 -16.28 -5.53 33.34
N ASN A 6 -17.22 -4.69 32.91
CA ASN A 6 -16.95 -3.66 31.90
C ASN A 6 -15.95 -2.59 32.38
N LYS A 7 -15.86 -2.33 33.69
CA LYS A 7 -14.87 -1.40 34.28
C LYS A 7 -13.44 -1.96 34.26
N PHE A 8 -13.28 -3.28 34.17
CA PHE A 8 -11.99 -3.97 34.08
C PHE A 8 -11.60 -4.35 32.62
N GLY A 9 -12.24 -3.74 31.62
CA GLY A 9 -11.88 -3.95 30.21
C GLY A 9 -12.41 -5.24 29.58
N TYR A 10 -13.24 -6.01 30.29
CA TYR A 10 -13.92 -7.18 29.73
C TYR A 10 -15.17 -6.76 28.94
N TYR A 11 -14.96 -6.28 27.71
CA TYR A 11 -16.05 -6.12 26.76
C TYR A 11 -16.41 -7.50 26.18
N LYS A 12 -17.62 -8.01 26.46
CA LYS A 12 -18.20 -9.11 25.68
C LYS A 12 -18.24 -8.64 24.22
N LYS A 13 -17.42 -9.24 23.34
CA LYS A 13 -17.53 -9.02 21.90
C LYS A 13 -18.98 -9.31 21.47
N PRO A 14 -19.65 -8.44 20.70
CA PRO A 14 -20.96 -8.75 20.16
C PRO A 14 -20.86 -10.06 19.36
N LYS A 15 -21.83 -10.95 19.54
CA LYS A 15 -21.91 -12.24 18.82
C LYS A 15 -21.66 -12.00 17.34
N ALA A 16 -20.75 -12.79 16.75
CA ALA A 16 -20.47 -12.78 15.32
C ALA A 16 -21.79 -12.76 14.54
N GLN A 17 -21.93 -11.80 13.62
CA GLN A 17 -23.05 -11.77 12.69
C GLN A 17 -23.20 -13.14 12.05
N ALA A 18 -24.43 -13.66 11.98
CA ALA A 18 -24.72 -14.93 11.34
C ALA A 18 -24.06 -14.95 9.95
N LYS A 19 -23.34 -16.03 9.63
CA LYS A 19 -22.70 -16.17 8.31
C LYS A 19 -23.78 -15.96 7.24
N PRO A 20 -23.53 -15.13 6.22
CA PRO A 20 -24.51 -14.90 5.17
C PRO A 20 -24.87 -16.25 4.50
N THR A 21 -26.16 -16.55 4.43
CA THR A 21 -26.66 -17.73 3.72
C THR A 21 -26.54 -17.50 2.22
N ILE A 22 -25.95 -18.45 1.50
CA ILE A 22 -25.89 -18.41 0.03
C ILE A 22 -27.28 -18.74 -0.52
N THR A 23 -27.87 -17.81 -1.25
CA THR A 23 -29.13 -18.05 -1.99
C THR A 23 -28.80 -18.51 -3.40
N TYR A 24 -29.18 -19.75 -3.73
CA TYR A 24 -29.00 -20.30 -5.07
C TYR A 24 -30.14 -19.89 -5.98
N ARG A 25 -29.80 -19.53 -7.22
CA ARG A 25 -30.78 -19.21 -8.25
C ARG A 25 -31.35 -20.50 -8.85
N VAL A 26 -32.66 -20.56 -9.05
CA VAL A 26 -33.28 -21.66 -9.79
C VAL A 26 -32.96 -21.48 -11.28
N PRO A 27 -32.48 -22.52 -11.99
CA PRO A 27 -32.25 -22.45 -13.44
C PRO A 27 -33.51 -22.04 -14.19
N GLN A 28 -33.37 -21.12 -15.16
CA GLN A 28 -34.44 -20.73 -16.08
C GLN A 28 -34.39 -21.60 -17.35
N SER A 29 -35.01 -21.15 -18.46
CA SER A 29 -34.89 -21.86 -19.74
C SER A 29 -33.43 -21.94 -20.22
N PRO A 30 -33.08 -22.92 -21.08
CA PRO A 30 -31.74 -23.03 -21.65
C PRO A 30 -31.22 -21.74 -22.29
N GLU A 31 -32.10 -21.00 -22.99
CA GLU A 31 -31.76 -19.75 -23.68
C GLU A 31 -31.46 -18.63 -22.68
N ALA A 32 -32.29 -18.48 -21.64
CA ALA A 32 -32.09 -17.48 -20.60
C ALA A 32 -30.81 -17.72 -19.79
N ASN A 33 -30.51 -18.99 -19.47
CA ASN A 33 -29.27 -19.36 -18.79
C ASN A 33 -28.05 -19.11 -19.68
N THR A 34 -28.13 -19.45 -20.97
CA THR A 34 -27.06 -19.21 -21.95
C THR A 34 -26.77 -17.72 -22.12
N GLN A 35 -27.82 -16.89 -22.26
CA GLN A 35 -27.66 -15.44 -22.35
C GLN A 35 -26.99 -14.86 -21.09
N LYS A 36 -27.40 -15.33 -19.90
CA LYS A 36 -26.80 -14.89 -18.64
C LYS A 36 -25.34 -15.29 -18.52
N LEU A 37 -24.98 -16.50 -18.96
CA LEU A 37 -23.58 -16.94 -19.01
C LEU A 37 -22.75 -16.03 -19.93
N ILE A 38 -23.27 -15.70 -21.12
CA ILE A 38 -22.61 -14.77 -22.04
C ILE A 38 -22.42 -13.40 -21.39
N GLU A 39 -23.42 -12.87 -20.69
CA GLU A 39 -23.31 -11.59 -19.98
C GLU A 39 -22.20 -11.60 -18.92
N ILE A 40 -22.17 -12.63 -18.07
CA ILE A 40 -21.18 -12.78 -16.99
C ILE A 40 -19.77 -12.90 -17.58
N VAL A 41 -19.60 -13.70 -18.64
CA VAL A 41 -18.31 -13.87 -19.32
C VAL A 41 -17.88 -12.58 -20.05
N ALA A 42 -18.84 -11.87 -20.66
CA ALA A 42 -18.57 -10.62 -21.35
C ALA A 42 -18.22 -9.47 -20.38
N GLU A 43 -18.74 -9.49 -19.15
CA GLU A 43 -18.42 -8.51 -18.11
C GLU A 43 -16.90 -8.48 -17.84
N GLY A 44 -16.28 -9.65 -17.67
CA GLY A 44 -14.83 -9.80 -17.53
C GLY A 44 -14.04 -9.21 -18.71
N ASN A 45 -14.53 -9.42 -19.93
CA ASN A 45 -13.90 -8.92 -21.15
C ASN A 45 -14.02 -7.40 -21.33
N LYS A 46 -15.11 -6.79 -20.85
CA LYS A 46 -15.27 -5.33 -20.88
C LYS A 46 -14.19 -4.64 -20.05
N TRP A 47 -13.79 -5.25 -18.93
CA TRP A 47 -12.78 -4.69 -18.03
C TRP A 47 -11.38 -4.74 -18.63
N LEU A 48 -11.02 -5.83 -19.32
CA LEU A 48 -9.76 -5.94 -20.04
C LEU A 48 -9.68 -4.90 -21.18
N LYS A 49 -10.79 -4.71 -21.91
CA LYS A 49 -10.89 -3.74 -23.01
C LYS A 49 -10.86 -2.28 -22.56
N ALA A 50 -11.22 -2.00 -21.32
CA ALA A 50 -11.17 -0.64 -20.76
C ALA A 50 -9.74 -0.17 -20.43
N ARG A 51 -8.76 -1.07 -20.43
CA ARG A 51 -7.36 -0.72 -20.17
C ARG A 51 -6.69 -0.20 -21.42
N THR A 52 -6.05 0.95 -21.30
CA THR A 52 -5.20 1.52 -22.35
C THR A 52 -3.74 1.16 -22.08
N GLN A 53 -2.90 1.19 -23.12
CA GLN A 53 -1.45 1.03 -22.99
C GLN A 53 -0.88 2.01 -21.94
N GLU A 54 -1.36 3.25 -21.94
CA GLU A 54 -0.96 4.27 -20.98
C GLU A 54 -1.34 3.90 -19.53
N SER A 55 -2.56 3.44 -19.29
CA SER A 55 -2.98 3.01 -17.95
C SER A 55 -2.18 1.82 -17.42
N ASN A 56 -1.81 0.89 -18.32
CA ASN A 56 -0.97 -0.26 -17.99
C ASN A 56 0.46 0.19 -17.68
N ALA A 57 1.01 1.15 -18.43
CA ALA A 57 2.32 1.71 -18.17
C ALA A 57 2.39 2.41 -16.80
N LYS A 58 1.38 3.20 -16.45
CA LYS A 58 1.28 3.87 -15.13
C LYS A 58 1.16 2.85 -13.99
N THR A 59 0.35 1.81 -14.18
CA THR A 59 0.23 0.70 -13.22
C THR A 59 1.57 -0.04 -13.06
N GLY A 60 2.27 -0.32 -14.16
CA GLY A 60 3.60 -0.93 -14.13
C GLY A 60 4.62 -0.06 -13.40
N MET A 61 4.63 1.25 -13.67
CA MET A 61 5.51 2.21 -12.98
C MET A 61 5.29 2.19 -11.46
N PHE A 62 4.02 2.17 -11.02
CA PHE A 62 3.70 2.04 -9.61
C PHE A 62 4.27 0.76 -9.00
N PHE A 63 4.01 -0.40 -9.61
CA PHE A 63 4.52 -1.67 -9.08
C PHE A 63 6.05 -1.71 -9.06
N SER A 64 6.72 -1.15 -10.07
CA SER A 64 8.18 -1.01 -10.06
C SER A 64 8.69 -0.18 -8.88
N ILE A 65 8.04 0.95 -8.57
CA ILE A 65 8.39 1.77 -7.39
C ILE A 65 8.19 0.97 -6.10
N VAL A 66 7.08 0.23 -5.98
CA VAL A 66 6.81 -0.62 -4.81
C VAL A 66 7.87 -1.70 -4.65
N LEU A 67 8.24 -2.39 -5.73
CA LEU A 67 9.28 -3.43 -5.70
C LEU A 67 10.64 -2.86 -5.28
N LEU A 68 10.99 -1.65 -5.74
CA LEU A 68 12.20 -0.97 -5.30
C LEU A 68 12.17 -0.65 -3.80
N ILE A 69 11.05 -0.13 -3.29
CA ILE A 69 10.86 0.12 -1.85
C ILE A 69 11.00 -1.20 -1.06
N GLU A 70 10.35 -2.27 -1.51
CA GLU A 70 10.45 -3.59 -0.88
C GLU A 70 11.89 -4.11 -0.86
N HIS A 71 12.61 -3.97 -1.96
CA HIS A 71 14.01 -4.37 -2.06
C HIS A 71 14.88 -3.60 -1.06
N LYS A 72 14.72 -2.27 -0.98
CA LYS A 72 15.50 -1.43 -0.05
C LYS A 72 15.20 -1.74 1.41
N ILE A 73 13.92 -1.97 1.75
CA ILE A 73 13.55 -2.43 3.10
C ILE A 73 14.23 -3.76 3.41
N SER A 74 14.16 -4.71 2.48
CA SER A 74 14.74 -6.04 2.70
C SER A 74 16.24 -5.97 2.96
N ASN A 75 16.98 -5.15 2.20
CA ASN A 75 18.42 -5.00 2.38
C ASN A 75 18.81 -4.45 3.76
N LEU A 76 17.98 -3.60 4.36
CA LEU A 76 18.22 -3.15 5.74
C LEU A 76 17.87 -4.24 6.75
N LEU A 77 16.74 -4.93 6.56
CA LEU A 77 16.16 -5.79 7.60
C LEU A 77 16.77 -7.19 7.69
N VAL A 78 17.58 -7.62 6.72
CA VAL A 78 18.27 -8.92 6.76
C VAL A 78 19.13 -9.10 8.01
N CYS A 79 19.64 -8.00 8.59
CA CYS A 79 20.44 -8.04 9.82
C CYS A 79 19.64 -8.49 11.05
N ILE A 80 18.30 -8.38 11.03
CA ILE A 80 17.42 -8.80 12.14
C ILE A 80 16.46 -9.94 11.77
N GLU A 81 16.20 -10.15 10.49
CA GLU A 81 15.33 -11.22 9.99
C GLU A 81 15.84 -11.68 8.60
N PRO A 82 16.77 -12.66 8.51
CA PRO A 82 17.40 -13.08 7.25
C PRO A 82 16.41 -13.51 6.15
N GLU A 83 15.28 -14.12 6.55
CA GLU A 83 14.21 -14.60 5.66
C GLU A 83 13.26 -13.49 5.18
N ILE A 84 13.51 -12.21 5.55
CA ILE A 84 12.60 -11.10 5.25
C ILE A 84 12.44 -10.82 3.74
N LYS A 85 13.39 -11.26 2.91
CA LYS A 85 13.38 -11.05 1.45
C LYS A 85 12.11 -11.60 0.81
N ASP A 86 11.69 -12.79 1.22
CA ASP A 86 10.54 -13.50 0.67
C ASP A 86 9.20 -13.05 1.30
N ALA A 87 9.27 -12.22 2.33
CA ALA A 87 8.07 -11.72 2.99
C ALA A 87 7.31 -10.71 2.12
N MET A 88 5.99 -10.64 2.29
CA MET A 88 5.17 -9.60 1.66
C MET A 88 5.46 -8.22 2.27
N LEU A 89 5.25 -7.13 1.49
CA LEU A 89 5.42 -5.74 1.93
C LEU A 89 4.82 -5.46 3.32
N GLY A 90 3.66 -6.04 3.65
CA GLY A 90 3.04 -5.86 4.97
C GLY A 90 3.93 -6.33 6.13
N LYS A 91 4.55 -7.50 6.01
CA LYS A 91 5.48 -8.04 7.01
C LYS A 91 6.77 -7.24 7.03
N LYS A 92 7.29 -6.83 5.87
CA LYS A 92 8.45 -5.93 5.75
C LYS A 92 8.25 -4.61 6.53
N ILE A 93 7.07 -4.00 6.44
CA ILE A 93 6.74 -2.77 7.19
C ILE A 93 6.69 -3.02 8.70
N GLU A 94 6.09 -4.13 9.15
CA GLU A 94 6.08 -4.46 10.58
C GLU A 94 7.48 -4.76 11.12
N THR A 95 8.31 -5.47 10.36
CA THR A 95 9.71 -5.72 10.73
C THR A 95 10.51 -4.42 10.74
N LEU A 96 10.28 -3.49 9.80
CA LEU A 96 10.88 -2.14 9.83
C LEU A 96 10.48 -1.37 11.10
N LYS A 97 9.22 -1.45 11.50
CA LYS A 97 8.76 -0.83 12.76
C LYS A 97 9.46 -1.44 13.97
N SER A 98 9.68 -2.75 13.99
CA SER A 98 10.47 -3.43 15.03
C SER A 98 11.92 -2.98 15.02
N PHE A 99 12.55 -2.93 13.84
CA PHE A 99 13.92 -2.40 13.65
C PHE A 99 14.07 -1.01 14.26
N ILE A 100 13.16 -0.07 13.94
CA ILE A 100 13.19 1.30 14.47
C ILE A 100 13.10 1.33 16.01
N ASN A 101 12.42 0.36 16.61
CA ASN A 101 12.29 0.33 18.07
C ASN A 101 13.57 -0.14 18.75
N ILE A 102 14.29 -1.09 18.15
CA ILE A 102 15.51 -1.69 18.72
C ILE A 102 16.80 -0.98 18.27
N TYR A 103 16.81 -0.31 17.12
CA TYR A 103 17.96 0.44 16.64
C TYR A 103 18.24 1.63 17.56
N GLU A 104 19.52 1.77 17.93
CA GLU A 104 20.04 2.81 18.80
C GLU A 104 20.43 4.04 17.95
N PHE A 105 19.46 4.91 17.70
CA PHE A 105 19.70 6.21 17.06
C PHE A 105 20.54 7.11 17.98
N GLU A 106 21.43 7.92 17.40
CA GLU A 106 22.26 8.87 18.16
C GLU A 106 21.38 9.90 18.88
N GLU A 107 20.34 10.37 18.19
CA GLU A 107 19.38 11.33 18.72
C GLU A 107 17.93 10.82 18.70
N ALA A 108 17.14 11.21 19.72
CA ALA A 108 15.71 10.89 19.78
C ALA A 108 14.90 11.57 18.64
N SER A 109 15.38 12.72 18.16
CA SER A 109 14.88 13.44 16.97
C SER A 109 14.98 12.57 15.72
N GLU A 110 16.13 11.96 15.47
CA GLU A 110 16.40 11.09 14.33
C GLU A 110 15.45 9.89 14.32
N LYS A 111 15.29 9.20 15.45
CA LYS A 111 14.31 8.12 15.61
C LYS A 111 12.89 8.57 15.25
N LYS A 112 12.51 9.78 15.66
CA LYS A 112 11.19 10.34 15.38
C LYS A 112 11.03 10.63 13.89
N GLU A 113 12.03 11.21 13.24
CA GLU A 113 12.02 11.50 11.80
C GLU A 113 12.00 10.23 10.95
N PHE A 114 12.72 9.20 11.35
CA PHE A 114 12.74 7.90 10.68
C PHE A 114 11.39 7.18 10.82
N ARG A 115 10.70 7.32 11.97
CA ARG A 115 9.31 6.82 12.14
C ARG A 115 8.32 7.47 11.17
N GLU A 116 8.59 8.68 10.67
CA GLU A 116 7.71 9.34 9.69
C GLU A 116 7.70 8.64 8.32
N LEU A 117 8.60 7.68 8.07
CA LEU A 117 8.58 6.82 6.88
C LEU A 117 7.40 5.83 6.88
N LEU A 118 6.91 5.44 8.07
CA LEU A 118 5.91 4.37 8.20
C LEU A 118 4.53 4.73 7.63
N PRO A 119 3.95 5.94 7.85
CA PRO A 119 2.64 6.26 7.32
C PRO A 119 2.55 6.23 5.78
N PRO A 120 3.50 6.82 5.01
CA PRO A 120 3.55 6.62 3.54
C PRO A 120 3.64 5.15 3.13
N LEU A 121 4.44 4.33 3.81
CA LEU A 121 4.54 2.90 3.49
C LEU A 121 3.21 2.15 3.68
N HIS A 122 2.48 2.44 4.76
CA HIS A 122 1.15 1.85 4.97
C HIS A 122 0.14 2.30 3.89
N GLU A 123 0.21 3.56 3.46
CA GLU A 123 -0.60 4.09 2.37
C GLU A 123 -0.31 3.36 1.05
N ILE A 124 0.97 3.20 0.70
CA ILE A 124 1.44 2.44 -0.47
C ILE A 124 0.97 0.98 -0.41
N LYS A 125 1.12 0.31 0.74
CA LYS A 125 0.64 -1.06 0.96
C LYS A 125 -0.85 -1.18 0.66
N ASN A 126 -1.65 -0.23 1.15
CA ASN A 126 -3.09 -0.25 0.97
C ASN A 126 -3.47 -0.03 -0.51
N ILE A 127 -2.78 0.85 -1.21
CA ILE A 127 -2.98 1.06 -2.66
C ILE A 127 -2.60 -0.18 -3.45
N ARG A 128 -1.44 -0.78 -3.17
CA ARG A 128 -0.98 -2.02 -3.80
C ARG A 128 -1.98 -3.15 -3.61
N ASN A 129 -2.50 -3.33 -2.40
CA ASN A 129 -3.49 -4.38 -2.12
C ASN A 129 -4.79 -4.12 -2.86
N LYS A 130 -5.26 -2.86 -2.93
CA LYS A 130 -6.42 -2.51 -3.75
C LYS A 130 -6.17 -2.86 -5.22
N LEU A 131 -5.05 -2.45 -5.81
CA LEU A 131 -4.72 -2.75 -7.20
C LEU A 131 -4.55 -4.25 -7.48
N ALA A 132 -4.03 -5.02 -6.52
CA ALA A 132 -3.87 -6.47 -6.65
C ALA A 132 -5.20 -7.24 -6.59
N HIS A 133 -6.22 -6.68 -5.94
CA HIS A 133 -7.53 -7.33 -5.74
C HIS A 133 -8.68 -6.71 -6.54
N ASP A 134 -8.50 -5.49 -7.03
CA ASP A 134 -9.48 -4.74 -7.81
C ASP A 134 -9.00 -4.57 -9.25
N LEU A 135 -9.46 -5.48 -10.12
CA LEU A 135 -9.16 -5.44 -11.55
C LEU A 135 -9.71 -4.20 -12.26
N MET A 136 -10.67 -3.50 -11.65
CA MET A 136 -11.29 -2.26 -12.16
C MET A 136 -10.43 -1.04 -11.88
N LYS A 137 -9.53 -1.11 -10.92
CA LYS A 137 -8.65 0.01 -10.58
C LYS A 137 -7.42 0.01 -11.48
N SER A 138 -7.38 0.95 -12.42
CA SER A 138 -6.31 1.09 -13.42
C SER A 138 -5.44 2.34 -13.25
N LYS A 139 -5.74 3.17 -12.25
CA LYS A 139 -5.01 4.42 -11.96
C LYS A 139 -4.95 4.69 -10.46
N ILE A 140 -3.99 5.51 -10.08
CA ILE A 140 -3.80 6.00 -8.71
C ILE A 140 -3.99 7.50 -8.76
N GLU A 141 -4.83 8.01 -7.88
CA GLU A 141 -5.10 9.45 -7.79
C GLU A 141 -4.36 10.05 -6.60
N LEU A 142 -3.98 11.32 -6.70
CA LEU A 142 -3.16 11.99 -5.69
C LEU A 142 -3.88 12.07 -4.34
N LYS A 143 -5.21 12.13 -4.38
CA LYS A 143 -6.08 12.10 -3.19
C LYS A 143 -5.95 10.82 -2.37
N GLU A 144 -5.43 9.75 -2.96
CA GLU A 144 -5.14 8.48 -2.29
C GLU A 144 -3.77 8.48 -1.60
N LEU A 145 -2.96 9.52 -1.82
CA LEU A 145 -1.60 9.67 -1.31
C LEU A 145 -1.41 10.83 -0.29
N PRO A 146 -2.36 11.14 0.62
CA PRO A 146 -2.25 12.31 1.49
C PRO A 146 -1.05 12.24 2.46
N ARG A 147 -0.69 11.05 2.97
CA ARG A 147 0.45 10.88 3.89
C ARG A 147 1.77 11.00 3.15
N THR A 148 1.88 10.38 1.98
CA THR A 148 3.05 10.51 1.11
C THR A 148 3.26 11.97 0.69
N LEU A 149 2.19 12.67 0.29
CA LEU A 149 2.26 14.09 -0.09
C LEU A 149 2.69 14.97 1.08
N ALA A 150 2.14 14.76 2.27
CA ALA A 150 2.51 15.52 3.46
C ALA A 150 3.99 15.31 3.80
N TYR A 151 4.47 14.07 3.74
CA TYR A 151 5.86 13.72 3.99
C TYR A 151 6.81 14.41 3.00
N VAL A 152 6.56 14.28 1.70
CA VAL A 152 7.42 14.90 0.66
C VAL A 152 7.37 16.43 0.77
N ARG A 153 6.19 17.02 0.98
CA ARG A 153 6.04 18.48 1.13
C ARG A 153 6.81 19.04 2.32
N LYS A 154 6.88 18.31 3.44
CA LYS A 154 7.61 18.72 4.64
C LYS A 154 9.12 18.86 4.36
N ARG A 155 9.69 17.96 3.56
CA ARG A 155 11.14 17.87 3.33
C ARG A 155 11.59 18.56 2.04
N GLU A 156 10.72 18.62 1.03
CA GLU A 156 11.04 19.02 -0.34
C GLU A 156 9.93 19.93 -0.89
N GLN A 157 9.66 21.05 -0.19
CA GLN A 157 8.56 21.96 -0.55
C GLN A 157 8.73 22.54 -1.97
N LYS A 158 9.98 22.80 -2.38
CA LYS A 158 10.31 23.31 -3.72
C LYS A 158 9.91 22.33 -4.81
N PHE A 159 10.25 21.05 -4.67
CA PHE A 159 9.81 20.00 -5.59
C PHE A 159 8.28 19.96 -5.74
N VAL A 160 7.54 20.06 -4.63
CA VAL A 160 6.07 20.05 -4.69
C VAL A 160 5.54 21.26 -5.47
N LYS A 161 6.07 22.46 -5.21
CA LYS A 161 5.62 23.70 -5.85
C LYS A 161 6.02 23.78 -7.33
N GLU A 162 7.25 23.40 -7.66
CA GLU A 162 7.84 23.69 -8.97
C GLU A 162 7.74 22.53 -9.96
N VAL A 163 7.60 21.29 -9.48
CA VAL A 163 7.51 20.09 -10.31
C VAL A 163 6.12 19.47 -10.15
N LEU A 164 5.79 19.00 -8.95
CA LEU A 164 4.59 18.19 -8.74
C LEU A 164 3.30 18.94 -9.10
N ASN A 165 3.21 20.23 -8.76
CA ASN A 165 2.01 21.04 -9.05
C ASN A 165 1.86 21.44 -10.51
N LYS A 166 2.88 21.25 -11.35
CA LYS A 166 2.83 21.56 -12.78
C LYS A 166 2.42 20.38 -13.66
N ILE A 167 2.33 19.18 -13.08
CA ILE A 167 1.87 17.98 -13.78
C ILE A 167 0.33 18.02 -13.82
N GLU A 168 -0.23 18.04 -15.03
CA GLU A 168 -1.67 18.10 -15.27
C GLU A 168 -2.36 16.75 -15.00
N ASP A 169 -1.75 15.65 -15.44
CA ASP A 169 -2.30 14.31 -15.24
C ASP A 169 -2.11 13.85 -13.78
N ASP A 170 -3.21 13.64 -13.07
CA ASP A 170 -3.19 13.28 -11.64
C ASP A 170 -2.53 11.92 -11.37
N SER A 171 -2.58 11.00 -12.34
CA SER A 171 -1.96 9.68 -12.21
C SER A 171 -0.45 9.72 -12.40
N GLU A 172 0.04 10.50 -13.36
CA GLU A 172 1.46 10.81 -13.53
C GLU A 172 1.99 11.55 -12.30
N ARG A 173 1.25 12.55 -11.82
CA ARG A 173 1.56 13.28 -10.60
C ARG A 173 1.70 12.34 -9.39
N SER A 174 0.79 11.36 -9.26
CA SER A 174 0.87 10.33 -8.22
C SER A 174 2.13 9.45 -8.36
N CYS A 175 2.47 9.04 -9.57
CA CYS A 175 3.69 8.25 -9.83
C CYS A 175 4.96 9.04 -9.51
N VAL A 176 5.02 10.32 -9.90
CA VAL A 176 6.15 11.22 -9.63
C VAL A 176 6.29 11.49 -8.13
N LEU A 177 5.19 11.69 -7.40
CA LEU A 177 5.21 11.81 -5.94
C LEU A 177 5.77 10.54 -5.29
N LEU A 178 5.30 9.37 -5.71
CA LEU A 178 5.76 8.08 -5.19
C LEU A 178 7.23 7.81 -5.52
N ALA A 179 7.68 8.16 -6.72
CA ALA A 179 9.08 8.05 -7.10
C ALA A 179 9.97 8.95 -6.23
N LYS A 180 9.56 10.19 -5.97
CA LYS A 180 10.28 11.10 -5.07
C LYS A 180 10.32 10.57 -3.65
N PHE A 181 9.19 10.07 -3.13
CA PHE A 181 9.16 9.40 -1.82
C PHE A 181 10.10 8.20 -1.79
N GLY A 182 10.03 7.30 -2.78
CA GLY A 182 10.89 6.11 -2.88
C GLY A 182 12.38 6.46 -2.91
N PHE A 183 12.76 7.52 -3.61
CA PHE A 183 14.12 8.05 -3.60
C PHE A 183 14.54 8.51 -2.20
N MET A 184 13.75 9.40 -1.58
CA MET A 184 14.04 9.91 -0.23
C MET A 184 14.12 8.76 0.79
N PHE A 185 13.14 7.86 0.75
CA PHE A 185 13.09 6.66 1.57
C PHE A 185 14.36 5.81 1.42
N SER A 186 14.84 5.62 0.19
CA SER A 186 16.06 4.85 -0.08
C SER A 186 17.31 5.50 0.52
N VAL A 187 17.39 6.84 0.51
CA VAL A 187 18.51 7.58 1.11
C VAL A 187 18.49 7.41 2.63
N GLU A 188 17.33 7.59 3.27
CA GLU A 188 17.18 7.41 4.72
C GLU A 188 17.56 5.99 5.15
N LEU A 189 17.09 4.96 4.43
CA LEU A 189 17.48 3.58 4.73
C LEU A 189 18.98 3.35 4.53
N ALA A 190 19.60 3.95 3.51
CA ALA A 190 21.02 3.77 3.24
C ALA A 190 21.91 4.35 4.35
N HIS A 191 21.54 5.49 4.91
CA HIS A 191 22.27 6.08 6.05
C HIS A 191 22.28 5.17 7.27
N VAL A 192 21.19 4.44 7.53
CA VAL A 192 21.16 3.47 8.62
C VAL A 192 21.80 2.13 8.21
N ALA A 193 21.69 1.74 6.95
CA ALA A 193 22.27 0.47 6.48
C ALA A 193 23.81 0.44 6.59
N ILE A 194 24.49 1.59 6.49
CA ILE A 194 25.96 1.66 6.64
C ILE A 194 26.43 1.51 8.09
N THR A 195 25.52 1.58 9.08
CA THR A 195 25.86 1.48 10.50
C THR A 195 25.53 0.12 11.11
N VAL A 196 24.92 -0.78 10.33
CA VAL A 196 24.53 -2.11 10.77
C VAL A 196 25.28 -3.19 9.99
N GLU A 197 25.71 -4.25 10.67
CA GLU A 197 26.28 -5.42 10.00
C GLU A 197 25.16 -6.17 9.27
N THR A 198 25.41 -6.53 8.00
CA THR A 198 24.44 -7.20 7.11
C THR A 198 24.92 -8.59 6.71
#